data_AF-A0A2D4IY98-F1
#
_entry.id   AF-A0A2D4IY98-F1
#
_cell.length_a   1.000
_cell.length_b   1.000
_cell.length_c   1.000
_cell.angle_alpha   90.00
_cell.angle_beta   90.00
_cell.angle_gamma   90.00
#
_symmetry.space_group_name_H-M   'P 1'
#
loop_
_entity.id
_entity.type
_entity.pdbx_description
1 polymer ?
#
loop_
_entity_poly.entity_id
_entity_poly.type
_entity_poly.pdbx_seq_one_letter_code
_entity_poly.pdbx_strand_id
1 'polypeptide(L)'
;LNYDFIGSSADESADDLCTVQIPTNWRSIFLEPETLDLFFDLYHSLPSMLSQLALSCLVQFASTRRSLFSNPERAKYLGNLIKGVKRILENPQGLSDPGNYHEFCRFLARLKTNYQLGELVVVKDYPEVIRLIASFTITSLQHWEFAPNSVHYLLTLWQRMVASVPFVKSSEPHLLDTYAPEITKAYITSRLESVSMVIREGLDDPLDDTATVFQQLEQLCTVSRCEYEKTCALLVQLFDQNAQNYQKLLQSSSRNTLAISIQEGRLAWLVYLVGTVVGGRLTYTSTDEHDAMDGELSCRVFQLISLMDAQLPRSSNEKIELAILWFLDQFRKTYVGDQLQRTSKVYARMSEVLGITDDNQVLETFMSKIVTNLKYWGTCEPVISRTLQFLNDLSVGYPFNCVLYMISETRQLEREIEFELKF
;
A
#
# COMPACT_ATOMS: atom_id res chain seq x y z
N LEU A 1 -12.01 5.15 -39.59
CA LEU A 1 -11.84 5.82 -38.28
C LEU A 1 -13.23 6.07 -37.71
N ASN A 2 -13.85 5.05 -37.09
CA ASN A 2 -15.04 5.27 -36.25
C ASN A 2 -14.51 5.76 -34.91
N TYR A 3 -14.46 7.07 -34.74
CA TYR A 3 -14.09 7.69 -33.48
C TYR A 3 -15.30 7.60 -32.54
N ASP A 4 -15.10 6.92 -31.42
CA ASP A 4 -16.10 6.76 -30.40
C ASP A 4 -16.11 7.98 -29.47
N PHE A 5 -16.98 8.93 -29.78
CA PHE A 5 -17.19 10.15 -28.99
C PHE A 5 -17.83 9.91 -27.62
N ILE A 6 -18.25 8.67 -27.32
CA ILE A 6 -19.11 8.33 -26.19
C ILE A 6 -18.35 7.50 -25.13
N GLY A 7 -17.12 7.04 -25.42
CA GLY A 7 -16.29 6.26 -24.50
C GLY A 7 -16.81 4.84 -24.26
N SER A 8 -17.38 4.22 -25.29
CA SER A 8 -17.81 2.81 -25.32
C SER A 8 -16.67 1.82 -25.58
N SER A 9 -15.55 2.26 -26.15
CA SER A 9 -14.31 1.49 -26.28
C SER A 9 -13.51 1.58 -24.98
N ALA A 10 -13.80 0.67 -24.06
CA ALA A 10 -12.81 0.30 -23.06
C ALA A 10 -11.65 -0.36 -23.83
N ASP A 11 -10.47 0.24 -23.77
CA ASP A 11 -9.25 -0.41 -24.20
C ASP A 11 -9.10 -1.70 -23.37
N GLU A 12 -9.09 -2.88 -24.00
CA GLU A 12 -9.03 -4.17 -23.28
C GLU A 12 -7.71 -4.32 -22.50
N SER A 13 -6.70 -3.47 -22.77
CA SER A 13 -5.46 -3.36 -22.00
C SER A 13 -5.53 -2.42 -20.78
N ALA A 14 -6.59 -1.63 -20.63
CA ALA A 14 -6.78 -0.77 -19.46
C ALA A 14 -7.66 -1.50 -18.44
N ASP A 15 -7.11 -1.80 -17.27
CA ASP A 15 -7.82 -2.37 -16.10
C ASP A 15 -8.78 -1.33 -15.47
N ASP A 16 -9.32 -0.43 -16.29
CA ASP A 16 -10.00 0.76 -15.85
C ASP A 16 -11.40 0.42 -15.36
N LEU A 17 -11.72 1.08 -14.26
CA LEU A 17 -12.97 1.02 -13.53
C LEU A 17 -14.09 1.74 -14.30
N CYS A 18 -14.23 1.42 -15.59
CA CYS A 18 -15.22 1.96 -16.51
C CYS A 18 -16.63 1.53 -16.14
N THR A 19 -17.56 2.47 -16.30
CA THR A 19 -19.00 2.21 -16.25
C THR A 19 -19.46 1.59 -17.55
N VAL A 20 -20.29 0.56 -17.48
CA VAL A 20 -20.94 -0.06 -18.63
C VAL A 20 -22.07 0.83 -19.11
N GLN A 21 -22.03 1.17 -20.41
CA GLN A 21 -23.15 1.83 -21.07
C GLN A 21 -24.14 0.78 -21.57
N ILE A 22 -25.39 0.96 -21.20
CA ILE A 22 -26.47 0.03 -21.56
C ILE A 22 -27.47 0.79 -22.43
N PRO A 23 -27.96 0.18 -23.53
CA PRO A 23 -29.02 0.76 -24.34
C PRO A 23 -30.24 1.16 -23.49
N THR A 24 -30.77 2.36 -23.69
CA THR A 24 -31.85 2.91 -22.86
C THR A 24 -33.12 2.05 -22.86
N ASN A 25 -33.37 1.30 -23.95
CA ASN A 25 -34.49 0.37 -24.06
C ASN A 25 -34.34 -0.88 -23.16
N TRP A 26 -33.15 -1.16 -22.63
CA TRP A 26 -32.93 -2.26 -21.68
C TRP A 26 -33.11 -1.82 -20.22
N ARG A 27 -33.33 -0.52 -19.96
CA ARG A 27 -33.52 0.02 -18.61
C ARG A 27 -34.57 -0.75 -17.80
N SER A 28 -35.69 -1.14 -18.42
CA SER A 28 -36.76 -1.88 -17.73
C SER A 28 -36.27 -3.21 -17.16
N ILE A 29 -35.43 -3.93 -17.91
CA ILE A 29 -34.86 -5.23 -17.51
C ILE A 29 -33.97 -5.08 -16.27
N PHE A 30 -33.21 -3.98 -16.17
CA PHE A 30 -32.34 -3.70 -15.03
C PHE A 30 -33.10 -3.18 -13.80
N LEU A 31 -34.31 -2.67 -13.98
CA LEU A 31 -35.16 -2.22 -12.88
C LEU A 31 -35.98 -3.36 -12.25
N GLU A 32 -36.19 -4.45 -13.00
CA GLU A 32 -36.83 -5.68 -12.52
C GLU A 32 -35.90 -6.40 -11.53
N PRO A 33 -36.28 -6.49 -10.24
CA PRO A 33 -35.45 -7.14 -9.22
C PRO A 33 -35.12 -8.60 -9.55
N GLU A 34 -36.06 -9.29 -10.20
CA GLU A 34 -35.96 -10.71 -10.56
C GLU A 34 -34.79 -10.99 -11.50
N THR A 35 -34.41 -10.03 -12.35
CA THR A 35 -33.25 -10.16 -13.23
C THR A 35 -31.97 -10.30 -12.43
N LEU A 36 -31.77 -9.45 -11.43
CA LEU A 36 -30.56 -9.47 -10.61
C LEU A 36 -30.54 -10.70 -9.69
N ASP A 37 -31.70 -11.03 -9.11
CA ASP A 37 -31.86 -12.22 -8.27
C ASP A 37 -31.53 -13.51 -9.04
N LEU A 38 -31.93 -13.61 -10.31
CA LEU A 38 -31.59 -14.74 -11.18
C LEU A 38 -30.08 -14.98 -11.27
N PHE A 39 -29.26 -13.94 -11.50
CA PHE A 39 -27.81 -14.13 -11.60
C PHE A 39 -27.17 -14.54 -10.26
N PHE A 40 -27.69 -14.03 -9.14
CA PHE A 40 -27.28 -14.53 -7.82
C PHE A 40 -27.69 -15.98 -7.61
N ASP A 41 -28.88 -16.40 -8.02
CA ASP A 41 -29.33 -17.79 -7.92
C ASP A 41 -28.53 -18.74 -8.82
N LEU A 42 -28.19 -18.30 -10.03
CA LEU A 42 -27.29 -19.03 -10.93
C LEU A 42 -25.92 -19.26 -10.30
N TYR A 43 -25.33 -18.23 -9.67
CA TYR A 43 -24.05 -18.40 -8.95
C TYR A 43 -24.13 -19.49 -7.88
N HIS A 44 -25.20 -19.53 -7.09
CA HIS A 44 -25.32 -20.51 -6.00
C HIS A 44 -25.71 -21.92 -6.47
N SER A 45 -26.28 -22.06 -7.67
CA SER A 45 -26.84 -23.33 -8.16
C SER A 45 -25.93 -24.04 -9.17
N LEU A 46 -25.04 -23.30 -9.85
CA LEU A 46 -24.18 -23.81 -10.91
C LEU A 46 -22.82 -24.29 -10.40
N PRO A 47 -22.16 -25.22 -11.11
CA PRO A 47 -20.78 -25.62 -10.82
C PRO A 47 -19.78 -24.48 -11.09
N SER A 48 -18.57 -24.56 -10.50
CA SER A 48 -17.58 -23.47 -10.45
C SER A 48 -17.30 -22.76 -11.77
N MET A 49 -17.10 -23.51 -12.86
CA MET A 49 -16.81 -22.94 -14.18
C MET A 49 -17.94 -22.04 -14.71
N LEU A 50 -19.19 -22.39 -14.41
CA LEU A 50 -20.37 -21.63 -14.85
C LEU A 50 -20.77 -20.56 -13.82
N SER A 51 -20.56 -20.81 -12.53
CA SER A 51 -20.79 -19.81 -11.48
C SER A 51 -19.83 -18.63 -11.62
N GLN A 52 -18.61 -18.85 -12.14
CA GLN A 52 -17.66 -17.79 -12.44
C GLN A 52 -18.23 -16.83 -13.49
N LEU A 53 -18.83 -17.37 -14.56
CA LEU A 53 -19.47 -16.56 -15.60
C LEU A 53 -20.67 -15.78 -15.04
N ALA A 54 -21.46 -16.39 -14.14
CA ALA A 54 -22.55 -15.71 -13.46
C ALA A 54 -22.04 -14.52 -12.63
N LEU A 55 -20.92 -14.69 -11.90
CA LEU A 55 -20.26 -13.57 -11.20
C LEU A 55 -19.73 -12.53 -12.16
N SER A 56 -19.11 -12.91 -13.28
CA SER A 56 -18.67 -11.93 -14.30
C SER A 56 -19.84 -11.11 -14.84
N CYS A 57 -21.02 -11.70 -15.01
CA CYS A 57 -22.23 -10.94 -15.33
C CYS A 57 -22.61 -9.97 -14.20
N LEU A 58 -22.57 -10.42 -12.94
CA LEU A 58 -22.82 -9.56 -11.77
C LEU A 58 -21.84 -8.38 -11.68
N VAL A 59 -20.57 -8.57 -12.06
CA VAL A 59 -19.59 -7.48 -12.20
C VAL A 59 -20.09 -6.43 -13.20
N GLN A 60 -20.68 -6.84 -14.34
CA GLN A 60 -21.27 -5.91 -15.31
C GLN A 60 -22.52 -5.21 -14.76
N PHE A 61 -23.38 -5.94 -14.03
CA PHE A 61 -24.54 -5.35 -13.35
C PHE A 61 -24.14 -4.28 -12.33
N ALA A 62 -23.10 -4.51 -11.52
CA ALA A 62 -22.56 -3.50 -10.61
C ALA A 62 -21.89 -2.32 -11.34
N SER A 63 -21.39 -2.55 -12.55
CA SER A 63 -20.72 -1.51 -13.36
C SER A 63 -21.69 -0.66 -14.18
N THR A 64 -22.99 -0.94 -14.13
CA THR A 64 -24.01 -0.22 -14.91
C THR A 64 -24.06 1.26 -14.53
N ARG A 65 -23.88 2.16 -15.51
CA ARG A 65 -23.76 3.61 -15.26
C ARG A 65 -24.93 4.16 -14.44
N ARG A 66 -24.62 4.86 -13.34
CA ARG A 66 -25.61 5.43 -12.40
C ARG A 66 -26.71 6.28 -13.05
N SER A 67 -26.41 6.99 -14.14
CA SER A 67 -27.34 7.85 -14.86
C SER A 67 -28.48 7.06 -15.54
N LEU A 68 -28.35 5.73 -15.63
CA LEU A 68 -29.43 4.85 -16.07
C LEU A 68 -30.58 4.81 -15.06
N PHE A 69 -30.38 5.24 -13.81
CA PHE A 69 -31.40 5.14 -12.76
C PHE A 69 -31.74 6.52 -12.20
N SER A 70 -33.01 6.76 -11.86
CA SER A 70 -33.37 7.89 -11.00
C SER A 70 -32.85 7.64 -9.58
N ASN A 71 -32.81 8.67 -8.73
CA ASN A 71 -32.33 8.53 -7.34
C ASN A 71 -33.03 7.41 -6.54
N PRO A 72 -34.38 7.29 -6.52
CA PRO A 72 -35.03 6.22 -5.75
C PRO A 72 -34.79 4.83 -6.34
N GLU A 73 -34.80 4.69 -7.67
CA GLU A 73 -34.51 3.42 -8.35
C GLU A 73 -33.07 2.98 -8.08
N ARG A 74 -32.12 3.93 -8.09
CA ARG A 74 -30.71 3.66 -7.81
C ARG A 74 -30.50 3.14 -6.40
N ALA A 75 -31.19 3.73 -5.42
CA ALA A 75 -31.15 3.26 -4.03
C ALA A 75 -31.71 1.84 -3.90
N LYS A 76 -32.82 1.53 -4.58
CA LYS A 76 -33.42 0.19 -4.61
C LYS A 76 -32.48 -0.83 -5.27
N TYR A 77 -31.92 -0.49 -6.42
CA TYR A 77 -31.01 -1.37 -7.17
C TYR A 77 -29.72 -1.64 -6.39
N LEU A 78 -29.14 -0.61 -5.77
CA LEU A 78 -27.99 -0.76 -4.87
C LEU A 78 -28.32 -1.67 -3.68
N GLY A 79 -29.50 -1.51 -3.08
CA GLY A 79 -29.96 -2.39 -2.00
C GLY A 79 -29.98 -3.86 -2.40
N ASN A 80 -30.44 -4.17 -3.61
CA ASN A 80 -30.44 -5.55 -4.13
C ASN A 80 -29.02 -6.09 -4.37
N LEU A 81 -28.11 -5.27 -4.90
CA LEU A 81 -26.70 -5.65 -5.06
C LEU A 81 -26.06 -5.98 -3.70
N ILE A 82 -26.27 -5.13 -2.70
CA ILE A 82 -25.73 -5.31 -1.34
C ILE A 82 -26.32 -6.56 -0.66
N LYS A 83 -27.61 -6.84 -0.86
CA LYS A 83 -28.26 -8.08 -0.40
C LYS A 83 -27.61 -9.32 -1.02
N GLY A 84 -27.28 -9.27 -2.31
CA GLY A 84 -26.59 -10.36 -2.99
C GLY A 84 -25.14 -10.55 -2.51
N VAL A 85 -24.39 -9.45 -2.31
CA VAL A 85 -23.06 -9.49 -1.67
C VAL A 85 -23.14 -10.17 -0.30
N LYS A 86 -24.11 -9.76 0.53
CA LYS A 86 -24.34 -10.35 1.85
C LYS A 86 -24.53 -11.87 1.76
N ARG A 87 -25.43 -12.31 0.88
CA ARG A 87 -25.73 -13.74 0.68
C ARG A 87 -24.49 -14.55 0.29
N ILE A 88 -23.64 -14.02 -0.59
CA ILE A 88 -22.38 -14.69 -0.99
C ILE A 88 -21.42 -14.77 0.20
N LEU A 89 -21.28 -13.70 0.98
CA LEU A 89 -20.38 -13.65 2.13
C LEU A 89 -20.86 -14.50 3.32
N GLU A 90 -22.16 -14.68 3.49
CA GLU A 90 -22.76 -15.58 4.49
C GLU A 90 -22.57 -17.06 4.12
N ASN A 91 -22.43 -17.38 2.83
CA ASN A 91 -22.16 -18.73 2.34
C ASN A 91 -20.95 -18.76 1.37
N PRO A 92 -19.72 -18.66 1.90
CA PRO A 92 -18.51 -18.47 1.07
C PRO A 92 -18.02 -19.74 0.36
N GLN A 93 -18.78 -20.84 0.35
CA GLN A 93 -18.35 -22.12 -0.24
C GLN A 93 -17.92 -21.99 -1.71
N GLY A 94 -18.63 -21.16 -2.48
CA GLY A 94 -18.28 -20.91 -3.88
C GLY A 94 -16.98 -20.11 -4.07
N LEU A 95 -16.50 -19.41 -3.04
CA LEU A 95 -15.28 -18.59 -3.07
C LEU A 95 -14.00 -19.39 -2.80
N SER A 96 -14.11 -20.70 -2.53
CA SER A 96 -12.94 -21.59 -2.51
C SER A 96 -12.36 -21.83 -3.91
N ASP A 97 -13.15 -21.58 -4.96
CA ASP A 97 -12.67 -21.62 -6.35
C ASP A 97 -11.96 -20.28 -6.71
N PRO A 98 -10.73 -20.33 -7.25
CA PRO A 98 -9.97 -19.11 -7.57
C PRO A 98 -10.65 -18.18 -8.58
N GLY A 99 -11.39 -18.73 -9.55
CA GLY A 99 -12.10 -17.96 -10.57
C GLY A 99 -13.26 -17.19 -9.97
N ASN A 100 -14.11 -17.86 -9.18
CA ASN A 100 -15.18 -17.22 -8.43
C ASN A 100 -14.65 -16.16 -7.45
N TYR A 101 -13.57 -16.49 -6.73
CA TYR A 101 -12.94 -15.58 -5.79
C TYR A 101 -12.47 -14.28 -6.48
N HIS A 102 -11.79 -14.40 -7.63
CA HIS A 102 -11.33 -13.27 -8.41
C HIS A 102 -12.48 -12.39 -8.90
N GLU A 103 -13.49 -12.98 -9.52
CA GLU A 103 -14.67 -12.24 -10.01
C GLU A 103 -15.44 -11.57 -8.87
N PHE A 104 -15.51 -12.20 -7.70
CA PHE A 104 -16.13 -11.59 -6.53
C PHE A 104 -15.31 -10.39 -6.00
N CYS A 105 -13.98 -10.47 -5.97
CA CYS A 105 -13.13 -9.32 -5.63
C CYS A 105 -13.33 -8.15 -6.62
N ARG A 106 -13.41 -8.45 -7.93
CA ARG A 106 -13.75 -7.46 -8.97
C ARG A 106 -15.13 -6.85 -8.73
N PHE A 107 -16.13 -7.67 -8.41
CA PHE A 107 -17.49 -7.21 -8.13
C PHE A 107 -17.51 -6.22 -6.96
N LEU A 108 -16.83 -6.53 -5.86
CA LEU A 108 -16.71 -5.64 -4.70
C LEU A 108 -16.03 -4.31 -5.05
N ALA A 109 -14.93 -4.33 -5.80
CA ALA A 109 -14.28 -3.10 -6.26
C ALA A 109 -15.21 -2.23 -7.12
N ARG A 110 -15.96 -2.83 -8.05
CA ARG A 110 -16.89 -2.12 -8.95
C ARG A 110 -18.05 -1.45 -8.21
N LEU A 111 -18.52 -2.04 -7.12
CA LEU A 111 -19.56 -1.40 -6.29
C LEU A 111 -19.12 -0.02 -5.81
N LYS A 112 -17.89 0.11 -5.31
CA LYS A 112 -17.41 1.41 -4.83
C LYS A 112 -17.06 2.40 -5.94
N THR A 113 -16.63 1.92 -7.10
CA THR A 113 -16.33 2.84 -8.21
C THR A 113 -17.58 3.43 -8.82
N ASN A 114 -18.68 2.68 -8.80
CA ASN A 114 -19.94 3.12 -9.37
C ASN A 114 -20.85 3.81 -8.33
N TYR A 115 -20.82 3.46 -7.05
CA TYR A 115 -21.69 4.06 -6.03
C TYR A 115 -20.90 4.87 -5.01
N GLN A 116 -21.47 6.01 -4.61
CA GLN A 116 -20.82 6.87 -3.61
C GLN A 116 -20.94 6.27 -2.21
N LEU A 117 -19.95 6.53 -1.36
CA LEU A 117 -19.98 6.06 0.03
C LEU A 117 -21.24 6.54 0.77
N GLY A 118 -21.66 7.78 0.54
CA GLY A 118 -22.90 8.33 1.11
C GLY A 118 -24.18 7.59 0.70
N GLU A 119 -24.17 6.85 -0.43
CA GLU A 119 -25.31 6.00 -0.83
C GLU A 119 -25.23 4.62 -0.19
N LEU A 120 -24.02 4.08 -0.04
CA LEU A 120 -23.78 2.77 0.58
C LEU A 120 -24.20 2.78 2.05
N VAL A 121 -23.82 3.81 2.82
CA VAL A 121 -24.08 3.86 4.28
C VAL A 121 -25.58 3.95 4.63
N VAL A 122 -26.43 4.36 3.68
CA VAL A 122 -27.88 4.48 3.89
C VAL A 122 -28.60 3.17 3.58
N VAL A 123 -27.92 2.18 2.97
CA VAL A 123 -28.51 0.85 2.72
C VAL A 123 -28.70 0.13 4.05
N LYS A 124 -29.91 -0.40 4.27
CA LYS A 124 -30.34 -1.05 5.53
C LYS A 124 -29.34 -2.08 6.07
N ASP A 125 -28.78 -2.92 5.19
CA ASP A 125 -27.88 -4.01 5.59
C ASP A 125 -26.39 -3.61 5.58
N TYR A 126 -26.06 -2.34 5.30
CA TYR A 126 -24.68 -1.87 5.18
C TYR A 126 -23.78 -2.23 6.38
N PRO A 127 -24.18 -2.00 7.65
CA PRO A 127 -23.31 -2.28 8.80
C PRO A 127 -22.85 -3.75 8.87
N GLU A 128 -23.72 -4.67 8.49
CA GLU A 128 -23.41 -6.09 8.47
C GLU A 128 -22.56 -6.47 7.26
N VAL A 129 -22.88 -5.93 6.09
CA VAL A 129 -22.14 -6.21 4.86
C VAL A 129 -20.71 -5.67 4.93
N ILE A 130 -20.49 -4.45 5.43
CA ILE A 130 -19.13 -3.90 5.53
C ILE A 130 -18.28 -4.71 6.52
N ARG A 131 -18.87 -5.23 7.61
CA ARG A 131 -18.20 -6.15 8.54
C ARG A 131 -17.79 -7.45 7.84
N LEU A 132 -18.69 -8.04 7.05
CA LEU A 132 -18.41 -9.26 6.28
C LEU A 132 -17.31 -9.02 5.23
N ILE A 133 -17.36 -7.90 4.50
CA ILE A 133 -16.32 -7.51 3.54
C ILE A 133 -14.97 -7.32 4.24
N ALA A 134 -14.94 -6.70 5.43
CA ALA A 134 -13.73 -6.55 6.21
C ALA A 134 -13.15 -7.90 6.64
N SER A 135 -13.99 -8.80 7.18
CA SER A 135 -13.58 -10.16 7.58
C SER A 135 -13.04 -10.96 6.38
N PHE A 136 -13.72 -10.85 5.24
CA PHE A 136 -13.28 -11.46 3.98
C PHE A 136 -11.93 -10.90 3.54
N THR A 137 -11.76 -9.58 3.56
CA THR A 137 -10.50 -8.91 3.18
C THR A 137 -9.35 -9.33 4.09
N ILE A 138 -9.56 -9.37 5.41
CA ILE A 138 -8.52 -9.80 6.37
C ILE A 138 -8.08 -11.24 6.09
N THR A 139 -9.04 -12.14 5.88
CA THR A 139 -8.76 -13.56 5.55
C THR A 139 -8.01 -13.68 4.22
N SER A 140 -8.41 -12.87 3.23
CA SER A 140 -7.81 -12.80 1.90
C SER A 140 -6.34 -12.36 1.94
N LEU A 141 -6.02 -11.38 2.80
CA LEU A 141 -4.65 -10.88 2.97
C LEU A 141 -3.74 -11.91 3.65
N GLN A 142 -4.28 -12.68 4.59
CA GLN A 142 -3.55 -13.76 5.26
C GLN A 142 -3.23 -14.93 4.31
N HIS A 143 -4.09 -15.20 3.33
CA HIS A 143 -3.95 -16.29 2.36
C HIS A 143 -3.53 -15.76 0.98
N TRP A 144 -2.48 -14.94 0.94
CA TRP A 144 -2.03 -14.23 -0.27
C TRP A 144 -1.60 -15.16 -1.42
N GLU A 145 -1.23 -16.40 -1.12
CA GLU A 145 -0.80 -17.42 -2.10
C GLU A 145 -1.90 -17.80 -3.10
N PHE A 146 -3.18 -17.66 -2.71
CA PHE A 146 -4.29 -18.17 -3.50
C PHE A 146 -4.66 -17.30 -4.70
N ALA A 147 -4.45 -15.99 -4.63
CA ALA A 147 -4.80 -15.07 -5.72
C ALA A 147 -4.14 -13.67 -5.56
N PRO A 148 -2.85 -13.51 -5.88
CA PRO A 148 -2.14 -12.24 -5.72
C PRO A 148 -2.78 -11.09 -6.50
N ASN A 149 -3.27 -11.36 -7.71
CA ASN A 149 -3.95 -10.36 -8.56
C ASN A 149 -5.30 -9.89 -8.00
N SER A 150 -5.96 -10.70 -7.16
CA SER A 150 -7.26 -10.35 -6.58
C SER A 150 -7.15 -9.39 -5.39
N VAL A 151 -6.02 -9.43 -4.67
CA VAL A 151 -5.75 -8.55 -3.52
C VAL A 151 -5.80 -7.07 -3.93
N HIS A 152 -5.33 -6.76 -5.14
CA HIS A 152 -5.39 -5.42 -5.74
C HIS A 152 -6.81 -4.83 -5.71
N TYR A 153 -7.84 -5.62 -6.07
CA TYR A 153 -9.23 -5.14 -6.09
C TYR A 153 -9.76 -4.84 -4.69
N LEU A 154 -9.40 -5.67 -3.70
CA LEU A 154 -9.80 -5.45 -2.31
C LEU A 154 -9.12 -4.21 -1.73
N LEU A 155 -7.81 -4.05 -1.93
CA LEU A 155 -7.11 -2.85 -1.48
C LEU A 155 -7.63 -1.59 -2.18
N THR A 156 -7.91 -1.65 -3.48
CA THR A 156 -8.55 -0.55 -4.23
C THR A 156 -9.90 -0.17 -3.64
N LEU A 157 -10.73 -1.16 -3.29
CA LEU A 157 -12.01 -0.93 -2.63
C LEU A 157 -11.80 -0.11 -1.36
N TRP A 158 -10.94 -0.57 -0.45
CA TRP A 158 -10.70 0.11 0.83
C TRP A 158 -10.07 1.48 0.66
N GLN A 159 -9.08 1.63 -0.24
CA GLN A 159 -8.48 2.90 -0.59
C GLN A 159 -9.55 3.91 -1.02
N ARG A 160 -10.43 3.52 -1.96
CA ARG A 160 -11.50 4.40 -2.46
C ARG A 160 -12.59 4.65 -1.43
N MET A 161 -12.89 3.70 -0.55
CA MET A 161 -13.81 3.88 0.59
C MET A 161 -13.28 4.94 1.54
N VAL A 162 -12.05 4.79 2.03
CA VAL A 162 -11.41 5.71 2.99
C VAL A 162 -11.21 7.09 2.37
N ALA A 163 -10.73 7.18 1.13
CA ALA A 163 -10.58 8.47 0.42
C ALA A 163 -11.90 9.24 0.28
N SER A 164 -13.05 8.55 0.36
CA SER A 164 -14.36 9.18 0.23
C SER A 164 -14.91 9.73 1.55
N VAL A 165 -14.33 9.35 2.71
CA VAL A 165 -14.83 9.71 4.05
C VAL A 165 -15.01 11.23 4.23
N PRO A 166 -14.05 12.10 3.86
CA PRO A 166 -14.20 13.55 4.03
C PRO A 166 -15.37 14.16 3.26
N PHE A 167 -15.89 13.45 2.25
CA PHE A 167 -16.96 13.92 1.38
C PHE A 167 -18.35 13.34 1.75
N VAL A 168 -18.42 12.49 2.77
CA VAL A 168 -19.69 11.91 3.23
C VAL A 168 -20.46 12.95 4.04
N LYS A 169 -21.68 13.25 3.60
CA LYS A 169 -22.61 14.17 4.28
C LYS A 169 -23.71 13.44 5.06
N SER A 170 -23.74 12.11 5.00
CA SER A 170 -24.73 11.28 5.69
C SER A 170 -24.49 11.30 7.21
N SER A 171 -25.58 11.22 7.99
CA SER A 171 -25.51 11.01 9.44
C SER A 171 -25.23 9.56 9.83
N GLU A 172 -25.41 8.62 8.90
CA GLU A 172 -25.18 7.19 9.15
C GLU A 172 -23.68 6.87 9.27
N PRO A 173 -23.29 6.02 10.24
CA PRO A 173 -21.88 5.70 10.48
C PRO A 173 -21.29 4.87 9.32
N HIS A 174 -20.15 5.31 8.78
CA HIS A 174 -19.45 4.57 7.73
C HIS A 174 -18.67 3.35 8.24
N LEU A 175 -18.33 3.29 9.54
CA LEU A 175 -17.59 2.19 10.19
C LEU A 175 -16.16 1.93 9.67
N LEU A 176 -15.67 2.76 8.74
CA LEU A 176 -14.32 2.61 8.17
C LEU A 176 -13.21 2.81 9.22
N ASP A 177 -13.42 3.66 10.23
CA ASP A 177 -12.46 3.88 11.33
C ASP A 177 -12.29 2.65 12.23
N THR A 178 -13.23 1.71 12.16
CA THR A 178 -13.12 0.41 12.86
C THR A 178 -12.35 -0.60 12.00
N TYR A 179 -12.67 -0.71 10.72
CA TYR A 179 -12.18 -1.80 9.88
C TYR A 179 -10.89 -1.48 9.11
N ALA A 180 -10.65 -0.22 8.72
CA ALA A 180 -9.43 0.19 8.02
C ALA A 180 -8.14 -0.10 8.84
N PRO A 181 -8.07 0.18 10.16
CA PRO A 181 -6.90 -0.21 10.95
C PRO A 181 -6.73 -1.73 11.07
N GLU A 182 -7.81 -2.52 11.18
CA GLU A 182 -7.71 -3.99 11.22
C GLU A 182 -7.18 -4.57 9.90
N ILE A 183 -7.60 -4.02 8.76
CA ILE A 183 -7.11 -4.42 7.44
C ILE A 183 -5.64 -4.02 7.26
N THR A 184 -5.29 -2.81 7.67
CA THR A 184 -3.89 -2.34 7.64
C THR A 184 -3.00 -3.25 8.48
N LYS A 185 -3.45 -3.60 9.70
CA LYS A 185 -2.77 -4.55 10.57
C LYS A 185 -2.62 -5.91 9.90
N ALA A 186 -3.70 -6.47 9.35
CA ALA A 186 -3.67 -7.77 8.69
C ALA A 186 -2.70 -7.80 7.49
N TYR A 187 -2.68 -6.73 6.68
CA TYR A 187 -1.72 -6.58 5.59
C TYR A 187 -0.28 -6.62 6.14
N ILE A 188 0.04 -5.75 7.10
CA ILE A 188 1.38 -5.65 7.69
C ILE A 188 1.82 -6.99 8.27
N THR A 189 1.00 -7.62 9.11
CA THR A 189 1.37 -8.88 9.77
C THR A 189 1.55 -10.01 8.76
N SER A 190 0.66 -10.10 7.75
CA SER A 190 0.76 -11.13 6.71
C SER A 190 2.08 -11.07 5.93
N ARG A 191 2.56 -9.85 5.60
CA ARG A 191 3.85 -9.66 4.89
C ARG A 191 5.06 -9.97 5.77
N LEU A 192 5.00 -9.72 7.07
CA LEU A 192 6.10 -10.07 7.99
C LEU A 192 6.16 -11.58 8.29
N GLU A 193 5.01 -12.23 8.32
CA GLU A 193 4.90 -13.68 8.50
C GLU A 193 5.37 -14.40 7.23
N SER A 194 5.01 -13.89 6.04
CA SER A 194 5.38 -14.50 4.76
C SER A 194 6.90 -14.60 4.55
N VAL A 195 7.69 -13.63 5.05
CA VAL A 195 9.17 -13.68 4.97
C VAL A 195 9.73 -14.99 5.50
N SER A 196 9.18 -15.49 6.60
CA SER A 196 9.67 -16.73 7.21
C SER A 196 9.33 -17.96 6.36
N MET A 197 8.20 -17.95 5.67
CA MET A 197 7.78 -19.01 4.76
C MET A 197 8.62 -18.98 3.48
N VAL A 198 8.72 -17.81 2.83
CA VAL A 198 9.53 -17.58 1.63
C VAL A 198 10.96 -18.08 1.81
N ILE A 199 11.63 -17.71 2.90
CA ILE A 199 13.03 -18.06 3.12
C ILE A 199 13.22 -19.54 3.50
N ARG A 200 12.28 -20.14 4.27
CA ARG A 200 12.41 -21.53 4.72
C ARG A 200 11.98 -22.55 3.68
N GLU A 201 10.92 -22.23 2.95
CA GLU A 201 10.28 -23.15 1.99
C GLU A 201 10.70 -22.85 0.55
N GLY A 202 11.42 -21.74 0.31
CA GLY A 202 11.91 -21.37 -1.03
C GLY A 202 10.79 -20.95 -1.97
N LEU A 203 9.72 -20.36 -1.44
CA LEU A 203 8.61 -19.81 -2.23
C LEU A 203 9.07 -18.53 -2.95
N ASP A 204 8.33 -18.13 -3.98
CA ASP A 204 8.57 -16.87 -4.68
C ASP A 204 8.41 -15.69 -3.70
N ASP A 205 9.43 -14.82 -3.64
CA ASP A 205 9.40 -13.66 -2.76
C ASP A 205 8.56 -12.54 -3.41
N PRO A 206 7.51 -12.04 -2.76
CA PRO A 206 6.74 -10.94 -3.31
C PRO A 206 7.57 -9.67 -3.56
N LEU A 207 8.67 -9.46 -2.83
CA LEU A 207 9.56 -8.30 -3.04
C LEU A 207 10.31 -8.34 -4.37
N ASP A 208 10.37 -9.50 -5.03
CA ASP A 208 11.01 -9.62 -6.35
C ASP A 208 10.13 -8.98 -7.45
N ASP A 209 8.80 -8.93 -7.26
CA ASP A 209 7.87 -8.16 -8.09
C ASP A 209 7.57 -6.78 -7.47
N THR A 210 8.56 -5.90 -7.55
CA THR A 210 8.45 -4.53 -7.03
C THR A 210 7.31 -3.72 -7.63
N ALA A 211 6.87 -4.00 -8.87
CA ALA A 211 5.78 -3.27 -9.51
C ALA A 211 4.45 -3.54 -8.81
N THR A 212 4.11 -4.82 -8.61
CA THR A 212 2.90 -5.22 -7.89
C THR A 212 2.94 -4.76 -6.43
N VAL A 213 4.09 -4.90 -5.77
CA VAL A 213 4.25 -4.45 -4.37
C VAL A 213 4.03 -2.95 -4.26
N PHE A 214 4.65 -2.13 -5.11
CA PHE A 214 4.50 -0.67 -5.05
C PHE A 214 3.06 -0.24 -5.30
N GLN A 215 2.35 -0.91 -6.20
CA GLN A 215 0.94 -0.67 -6.43
C GLN A 215 0.09 -0.99 -5.19
N GLN A 216 0.33 -2.13 -4.53
CA GLN A 216 -0.37 -2.49 -3.28
C GLN A 216 -0.06 -1.51 -2.14
N LEU A 217 1.19 -1.08 -2.02
CA LEU A 217 1.61 -0.09 -1.04
C LEU A 217 0.93 1.26 -1.28
N GLU A 218 0.84 1.73 -2.52
CA GLU A 218 0.12 2.96 -2.87
C GLU A 218 -1.38 2.90 -2.50
N GLN A 219 -2.01 1.73 -2.63
CA GLN A 219 -3.40 1.52 -2.20
C GLN A 219 -3.53 1.52 -0.67
N LEU A 220 -2.65 0.78 -0.01
CA LEU A 220 -2.62 0.68 1.45
C LEU A 220 -2.34 2.03 2.11
N CYS A 221 -1.55 2.87 1.46
CA CYS A 221 -1.16 4.20 1.90
C CYS A 221 -2.35 5.01 2.42
N THR A 222 -3.42 5.14 1.64
CA THR A 222 -4.63 5.86 2.07
C THR A 222 -5.37 5.16 3.20
N VAL A 223 -5.47 3.83 3.17
CA VAL A 223 -6.18 3.02 4.18
C VAL A 223 -5.51 3.16 5.54
N SER A 224 -4.17 3.13 5.54
CA SER A 224 -3.32 3.16 6.72
C SER A 224 -3.38 4.48 7.49
N ARG A 225 -3.69 5.59 6.79
CA ARG A 225 -3.82 6.93 7.37
C ARG A 225 -5.24 7.28 7.84
N CYS A 226 -6.22 6.37 7.70
CA CYS A 226 -7.58 6.56 8.20
C CYS A 226 -7.60 6.77 9.73
N GLU A 227 -6.85 5.93 10.45
CA GLU A 227 -6.71 5.94 11.90
C GLU A 227 -5.21 5.93 12.23
N TYR A 228 -4.55 7.03 11.87
CA TYR A 228 -3.11 7.03 11.68
C TYR A 228 -2.32 6.69 12.95
N GLU A 229 -2.79 7.15 14.11
CA GLU A 229 -2.21 6.85 15.42
C GLU A 229 -2.08 5.34 15.68
N LYS A 230 -3.15 4.57 15.40
CA LYS A 230 -3.16 3.11 15.58
C LYS A 230 -2.15 2.43 14.66
N THR A 231 -2.05 2.89 13.41
CA THR A 231 -1.08 2.36 12.44
C THR A 231 0.35 2.66 12.86
N CYS A 232 0.64 3.90 13.27
CA CYS A 232 1.95 4.31 13.76
C CYS A 232 2.38 3.51 14.98
N ALA A 233 1.48 3.35 15.97
CA ALA A 233 1.76 2.56 17.16
C ALA A 233 2.11 1.09 16.83
N LEU A 234 1.38 0.48 15.89
CA LEU A 234 1.67 -0.87 15.40
C LEU A 234 3.03 -0.95 14.71
N LEU A 235 3.32 -0.03 13.79
CA LEU A 235 4.59 0.00 13.06
C LEU A 235 5.78 0.22 14.00
N VAL A 236 5.67 1.16 14.95
CA VAL A 236 6.67 1.39 16.00
C VAL A 236 6.96 0.10 16.77
N GLN A 237 5.90 -0.56 17.27
CA GLN A 237 6.05 -1.80 18.03
C GLN A 237 6.75 -2.91 17.23
N LEU A 238 6.30 -3.13 16.00
CA LEU A 238 6.87 -4.18 15.13
C LEU A 238 8.31 -3.84 14.73
N PHE A 239 8.60 -2.59 14.42
CA PHE A 239 9.94 -2.16 14.04
C PHE A 239 10.93 -2.33 15.19
N ASP A 240 10.59 -1.84 16.38
CA ASP A 240 11.45 -1.95 17.57
C ASP A 240 11.70 -3.42 17.93
N GLN A 241 10.68 -4.27 17.84
CA GLN A 241 10.81 -5.70 18.10
C GLN A 241 11.76 -6.38 17.10
N ASN A 242 11.59 -6.14 15.79
CA ASN A 242 12.43 -6.78 14.77
C ASN A 242 13.86 -6.22 14.76
N ALA A 243 14.05 -4.91 14.99
CA ALA A 243 15.36 -4.29 15.10
C ALA A 243 16.15 -4.82 16.30
N GLN A 244 15.50 -4.95 17.47
CA GLN A 244 16.13 -5.55 18.66
C GLN A 244 16.50 -7.02 18.44
N ASN A 245 15.63 -7.79 17.78
CA ASN A 245 15.92 -9.20 17.47
C ASN A 245 17.11 -9.32 16.52
N TYR A 246 17.17 -8.46 15.49
CA TYR A 246 18.30 -8.40 14.57
C TYR A 246 19.62 -8.06 15.30
N GLN A 247 19.62 -7.03 16.16
CA GLN A 247 20.81 -6.68 16.96
C GLN A 247 21.28 -7.84 17.87
N LYS A 248 20.35 -8.53 18.52
CA LYS A 248 20.67 -9.72 19.35
C LYS A 248 21.30 -10.84 18.53
N LEU A 249 20.80 -11.08 17.31
CA LEU A 249 21.38 -12.07 16.41
C LEU A 249 22.78 -11.68 15.94
N LEU A 250 23.02 -10.39 15.67
CA LEU A 250 24.35 -9.89 15.29
C LEU A 250 25.40 -10.03 16.40
N GLN A 251 24.97 -9.88 17.67
CA GLN A 251 25.85 -10.01 18.85
C GLN A 251 26.08 -11.48 19.27
N SER A 252 25.28 -12.41 18.76
CA SER A 252 25.39 -13.82 19.11
C SER A 252 26.67 -14.48 18.55
N SER A 253 27.35 -15.30 19.37
CA SER A 253 28.61 -15.95 18.98
C SER A 253 28.43 -17.01 17.88
N SER A 254 27.22 -17.58 17.74
CA SER A 254 26.84 -18.48 16.66
C SER A 254 25.92 -17.75 15.69
N ARG A 255 26.48 -17.16 14.62
CA ARG A 255 25.69 -16.48 13.59
C ARG A 255 24.76 -17.46 12.88
N ASN A 256 23.48 -17.42 13.23
CA ASN A 256 22.44 -18.15 12.52
C ASN A 256 22.04 -17.36 11.28
N THR A 257 22.71 -17.63 10.15
CA THR A 257 22.50 -16.93 8.87
C THR A 257 21.03 -16.94 8.45
N LEU A 258 20.33 -18.07 8.62
CA LEU A 258 18.90 -18.17 8.28
C LEU A 258 18.04 -17.22 9.12
N ALA A 259 18.27 -17.17 10.44
CA ALA A 259 17.53 -16.27 11.31
C ALA A 259 17.83 -14.79 11.01
N ILE A 260 19.08 -14.48 10.64
CA ILE A 260 19.50 -13.14 10.21
C ILE A 260 18.75 -12.75 8.94
N SER A 261 18.75 -13.58 7.90
CA SER A 261 18.05 -13.30 6.65
C SER A 261 16.54 -13.11 6.84
N ILE A 262 15.91 -13.87 7.75
CA ILE A 262 14.50 -13.67 8.10
C ILE A 262 14.26 -12.30 8.75
N GLN A 263 15.14 -11.86 9.65
CA GLN A 263 15.01 -10.53 10.24
C GLN A 263 15.28 -9.42 9.23
N GLU A 264 16.26 -9.57 8.35
CA GLU A 264 16.55 -8.60 7.28
C GLU A 264 15.35 -8.45 6.33
N GLY A 265 14.72 -9.55 5.92
CA GLY A 265 13.51 -9.51 5.08
C GLY A 265 12.33 -8.84 5.78
N ARG A 266 12.13 -9.08 7.08
CA ARG A 266 11.10 -8.40 7.88
C ARG A 266 11.36 -6.91 8.01
N LEU A 267 12.61 -6.53 8.25
CA LEU A 267 13.02 -5.13 8.32
C LEU A 267 12.88 -4.44 6.96
N ALA A 268 13.18 -5.12 5.84
CA ALA A 268 12.92 -4.59 4.50
C ALA A 268 11.44 -4.28 4.28
N TRP A 269 10.53 -5.20 4.63
CA TRP A 269 9.09 -4.95 4.60
C TRP A 269 8.67 -3.77 5.49
N LEU A 270 9.20 -3.70 6.71
CA LEU A 270 8.90 -2.60 7.63
C LEU A 270 9.37 -1.25 7.08
N VAL A 271 10.53 -1.18 6.43
CA VAL A 271 11.03 0.05 5.81
C VAL A 271 10.15 0.46 4.63
N TYR A 272 9.73 -0.49 3.78
CA TYR A 272 8.73 -0.23 2.72
C TYR A 272 7.38 0.23 3.30
N LEU A 273 6.91 -0.34 4.41
CA LEU A 273 5.66 0.09 5.03
C LEU A 273 5.79 1.47 5.66
N VAL A 274 6.89 1.77 6.34
CA VAL A 274 7.15 3.09 6.94
C VAL A 274 7.22 4.17 5.87
N GLY A 275 7.98 3.98 4.80
CA GLY A 275 7.99 4.98 3.72
C GLY A 275 6.63 5.10 3.03
N THR A 276 5.75 4.08 3.09
CA THR A 276 4.42 4.11 2.45
C THR A 276 3.52 5.02 3.22
N VAL A 277 3.51 4.83 4.55
CA VAL A 277 2.70 5.67 5.41
C VAL A 277 3.22 7.10 5.39
N VAL A 278 4.54 7.31 5.49
CA VAL A 278 5.17 8.64 5.44
C VAL A 278 4.89 9.34 4.10
N GLY A 279 5.14 8.64 2.98
CA GLY A 279 4.88 9.13 1.62
C GLY A 279 3.42 9.47 1.34
N GLY A 280 2.50 8.91 2.13
CA GLY A 280 1.06 9.14 2.05
C GLY A 280 0.54 10.46 2.56
N ARG A 281 1.42 11.35 3.00
CA ARG A 281 1.02 12.62 3.59
C ARG A 281 0.30 13.49 2.55
N LEU A 282 -0.98 13.75 2.79
CA LEU A 282 -1.75 14.71 2.00
C LEU A 282 -1.61 16.10 2.62
N THR A 283 -1.12 17.07 1.84
CA THR A 283 -0.82 18.44 2.30
C THR A 283 -1.99 19.15 2.98
N TYR A 284 -3.24 18.78 2.65
CA TYR A 284 -4.46 19.42 3.16
C TYR A 284 -5.11 18.69 4.35
N THR A 285 -4.68 17.48 4.70
CA THR A 285 -5.20 16.73 5.86
C THR A 285 -4.14 16.43 6.92
N SER A 286 -2.87 16.77 6.69
CA SER A 286 -1.81 16.51 7.69
C SER A 286 -1.91 17.49 8.86
N THR A 287 -1.77 16.95 10.07
CA THR A 287 -1.67 17.71 11.31
C THR A 287 -0.23 17.72 11.82
N ASP A 288 0.09 18.67 12.69
CA ASP A 288 1.36 18.69 13.42
C ASP A 288 1.64 17.37 14.19
N GLU A 289 0.58 16.70 14.64
CA GLU A 289 0.66 15.41 15.32
C GLU A 289 1.02 14.28 14.36
N HIS A 290 0.43 14.28 13.15
CA HIS A 290 0.80 13.35 12.09
C HIS A 290 2.26 13.53 11.68
N ASP A 291 2.72 14.77 11.56
CA ASP A 291 4.11 15.08 11.23
C ASP A 291 5.08 14.61 12.34
N ALA A 292 4.71 14.72 13.61
CA ALA A 292 5.50 14.19 14.72
C ALA A 292 5.58 12.65 14.70
N MET A 293 4.47 11.97 14.38
CA MET A 293 4.45 10.51 14.21
C MET A 293 5.29 10.05 13.02
N ASP A 294 5.22 10.77 11.89
CA ASP A 294 6.08 10.55 10.73
C ASP A 294 7.56 10.70 11.09
N GLY A 295 7.90 11.66 11.95
CA GLY A 295 9.26 11.83 12.49
C GLY A 295 9.71 10.67 13.36
N GLU A 296 8.86 10.17 14.25
CA GLU A 296 9.14 9.02 15.13
C GLU A 296 9.38 7.72 14.33
N LEU A 297 8.58 7.48 13.27
CA LEU A 297 8.80 6.36 12.36
C LEU A 297 10.09 6.52 11.55
N SER A 298 10.33 7.72 11.02
CA SER A 298 11.52 8.03 10.22
C SER A 298 12.80 7.83 11.03
N CYS A 299 12.81 8.22 12.32
CA CYS A 299 13.95 8.02 13.21
C CYS A 299 14.43 6.56 13.25
N ARG A 300 13.50 5.61 13.31
CA ARG A 300 13.81 4.17 13.33
C ARG A 300 14.47 3.70 12.04
N VAL A 301 14.00 4.21 10.89
CA VAL A 301 14.61 3.88 9.60
C VAL A 301 16.01 4.45 9.51
N PHE A 302 16.23 5.71 9.89
CA PHE A 302 17.58 6.29 9.90
C PHE A 302 18.54 5.58 10.87
N GLN A 303 18.09 5.19 12.07
CA GLN A 303 18.89 4.36 12.99
C GLN A 303 19.22 2.99 12.39
N LEU A 304 18.27 2.38 11.67
CA LEU A 304 18.49 1.12 10.97
C LEU A 304 19.52 1.27 9.85
N ILE A 305 19.53 2.39 9.11
CA ILE A 305 20.56 2.69 8.09
C ILE A 305 21.94 2.67 8.74
N SER A 306 22.14 3.40 9.84
CA SER A 306 23.43 3.42 10.55
C SER A 306 23.84 2.03 11.04
N LEU A 307 22.89 1.22 11.52
CA LEU A 307 23.15 -0.15 11.97
C LEU A 307 23.55 -1.07 10.80
N MET A 308 22.87 -0.97 9.66
CA MET A 308 23.12 -1.75 8.44
C MET A 308 24.47 -1.36 7.81
N ASP A 309 24.75 -0.07 7.70
CA ASP A 309 25.99 0.45 7.12
C ASP A 309 27.22 -0.02 7.90
N ALA A 310 27.11 -0.10 9.23
CA ALA A 310 28.16 -0.66 10.09
C ALA A 310 28.43 -2.16 9.85
N GLN A 311 27.50 -2.90 9.24
CA GLN A 311 27.65 -4.32 8.92
C GLN A 311 28.02 -4.60 7.46
N LEU A 312 27.99 -3.62 6.55
CA LEU A 312 28.25 -3.80 5.12
C LEU A 312 29.53 -4.60 4.79
N PRO A 313 30.66 -4.45 5.51
CA PRO A 313 31.85 -5.28 5.24
C PRO A 313 31.69 -6.77 5.56
N ARG A 314 30.63 -7.15 6.29
CA ARG A 314 30.44 -8.50 6.88
C ARG A 314 29.14 -9.19 6.44
N SER A 315 28.10 -8.42 6.19
CA SER A 315 26.79 -8.92 5.75
C SER A 315 26.08 -7.83 4.96
N SER A 316 25.55 -8.20 3.82
CA SER A 316 24.91 -7.30 2.87
C SER A 316 23.62 -7.94 2.40
N ASN A 317 22.48 -7.26 2.58
CA ASN A 317 21.19 -7.71 2.08
C ASN A 317 20.66 -6.70 1.06
N GLU A 318 20.45 -7.12 -0.19
CA GLU A 318 20.03 -6.21 -1.26
C GLU A 318 18.62 -5.67 -1.04
N LYS A 319 17.73 -6.47 -0.43
CA LYS A 319 16.31 -6.14 -0.28
C LYS A 319 16.09 -5.01 0.71
N ILE A 320 16.85 -5.01 1.80
CA ILE A 320 16.78 -3.92 2.77
C ILE A 320 17.35 -2.62 2.21
N GLU A 321 18.37 -2.70 1.35
CA GLU A 321 18.94 -1.52 0.69
C GLU A 321 17.99 -0.90 -0.31
N LEU A 322 17.31 -1.73 -1.11
CA LEU A 322 16.24 -1.28 -2.00
C LEU A 322 15.08 -0.66 -1.22
N ALA A 323 14.73 -1.22 -0.06
CA ALA A 323 13.72 -0.67 0.83
C ALA A 323 14.14 0.69 1.40
N ILE A 324 15.40 0.82 1.85
CA ILE A 324 15.96 2.08 2.34
C ILE A 324 15.91 3.16 1.26
N LEU A 325 16.40 2.87 0.05
CA LEU A 325 16.36 3.83 -1.07
C LEU A 325 14.93 4.30 -1.37
N TRP A 326 13.98 3.37 -1.32
CA TRP A 326 12.57 3.69 -1.52
C TRP A 326 12.03 4.58 -0.40
N PHE A 327 12.35 4.31 0.87
CA PHE A 327 11.98 5.18 2.00
C PHE A 327 12.56 6.59 1.84
N LEU A 328 13.85 6.71 1.47
CA LEU A 328 14.51 8.00 1.30
C LEU A 328 13.83 8.82 0.19
N ASP A 329 13.40 8.19 -0.91
CA ASP A 329 12.64 8.87 -1.96
C ASP A 329 11.24 9.32 -1.49
N GLN A 330 10.52 8.48 -0.74
CA GLN A 330 9.22 8.88 -0.16
C GLN A 330 9.37 10.03 0.85
N PHE A 331 10.37 9.95 1.72
CA PHE A 331 10.67 11.01 2.70
C PHE A 331 11.03 12.31 1.98
N ARG A 332 11.91 12.24 0.97
CA ARG A 332 12.30 13.38 0.15
C ARG A 332 11.08 14.06 -0.47
N LYS A 333 10.25 13.30 -1.18
CA LYS A 333 9.03 13.82 -1.83
C LYS A 333 8.06 14.50 -0.85
N THR A 334 8.09 14.07 0.41
CA THR A 334 7.12 14.51 1.44
C THR A 334 7.60 15.68 2.27
N TYR A 335 8.90 15.75 2.58
CA TYR A 335 9.44 16.69 3.57
C TYR A 335 10.61 17.54 3.06
N VAL A 336 11.26 17.17 1.95
CA VAL A 336 12.49 17.82 1.48
C VAL A 336 12.22 18.58 0.17
N GLY A 337 12.10 19.91 0.23
CA GLY A 337 11.93 20.77 -0.96
C GLY A 337 11.14 22.08 -0.72
N ASP A 338 11.15 22.96 -1.74
CA ASP A 338 10.73 24.38 -1.65
C ASP A 338 9.24 24.64 -1.34
N GLN A 339 8.35 23.65 -1.45
CA GLN A 339 6.89 23.87 -1.33
C GLN A 339 6.28 23.50 0.03
N LEU A 340 7.06 22.97 0.98
CA LEU A 340 6.55 22.55 2.29
C LEU A 340 7.11 23.43 3.41
N GLN A 341 6.20 23.87 4.27
CA GLN A 341 6.51 24.79 5.36
C GLN A 341 7.64 24.24 6.24
N ARG A 342 8.68 25.04 6.46
CA ARG A 342 9.78 24.86 7.44
C ARG A 342 9.33 24.68 8.91
N THR A 343 8.05 24.42 9.15
CA THR A 343 7.41 24.32 10.47
C THR A 343 6.83 22.92 10.75
N SER A 344 7.10 21.92 9.90
CA SER A 344 6.68 20.55 10.19
C SER A 344 7.37 20.01 11.44
N LYS A 345 6.60 19.41 12.36
CA LYS A 345 7.13 18.79 13.59
C LYS A 345 7.91 17.50 13.34
N VAL A 346 8.03 17.04 12.09
CA VAL A 346 8.87 15.90 11.72
C VAL A 346 10.33 16.12 12.17
N TYR A 347 10.87 17.32 11.92
CA TYR A 347 12.24 17.68 12.28
C TYR A 347 12.42 17.90 13.79
N ALA A 348 11.37 18.26 14.52
CA ALA A 348 11.45 18.38 15.97
C ALA A 348 11.83 17.02 16.58
N ARG A 349 11.16 15.96 16.14
CA ARG A 349 11.44 14.62 16.66
C ARG A 349 12.76 14.05 16.15
N MET A 350 13.09 14.29 14.87
CA MET A 350 14.37 13.87 14.31
C MET A 350 15.56 14.59 14.94
N SER A 351 15.41 15.86 15.31
CA SER A 351 16.42 16.62 16.03
C SER A 351 16.69 16.03 17.41
N GLU A 352 15.65 15.69 18.17
CA GLU A 352 15.80 15.10 19.51
C GLU A 352 16.50 13.73 19.51
N VAL A 353 16.24 12.90 18.50
CA VAL A 353 16.70 11.50 18.46
C VAL A 353 17.99 11.33 17.67
N LEU A 354 18.15 12.06 16.55
CA LEU A 354 19.26 11.91 15.61
C LEU A 354 20.16 13.14 15.53
N GLY A 355 19.75 14.27 16.11
CA GLY A 355 20.42 15.56 15.93
C GLY A 355 20.13 16.23 14.59
N ILE A 356 19.27 15.66 13.74
CA ILE A 356 18.95 16.18 12.41
C ILE A 356 17.94 17.33 12.53
N THR A 357 18.40 18.56 12.31
CA THR A 357 17.57 19.76 12.53
C THR A 357 16.92 20.32 11.27
N ASP A 358 17.44 20.02 10.08
CA ASP A 358 17.04 20.66 8.84
C ASP A 358 17.24 19.76 7.60
N ASP A 359 16.75 20.26 6.47
CA ASP A 359 16.87 19.64 5.15
C ASP A 359 18.33 19.37 4.76
N ASN A 360 19.28 20.24 5.14
CA ASN A 360 20.67 20.07 4.73
C ASN A 360 21.27 18.83 5.38
N GLN A 361 21.04 18.61 6.68
CA GLN A 361 21.54 17.42 7.37
C GLN A 361 20.86 16.13 6.87
N VAL A 362 19.59 16.19 6.46
CA VAL A 362 18.94 15.07 5.77
C VAL A 362 19.61 14.79 4.43
N LEU A 363 19.89 15.83 3.64
CA LEU A 363 20.58 15.70 2.36
C LEU A 363 22.00 15.14 2.54
N GLU A 364 22.72 15.49 3.62
CA GLU A 364 24.04 14.91 3.94
C GLU A 364 23.92 13.41 4.17
N THR A 365 22.87 13.00 4.90
CA THR A 365 22.57 11.58 5.13
C THR A 365 22.25 10.86 3.82
N PHE A 366 21.47 11.49 2.92
CA PHE A 366 21.18 10.94 1.59
C PHE A 366 22.45 10.77 0.76
N MET A 367 23.32 11.77 0.75
CA MET A 367 24.57 11.74 0.01
C MET A 367 25.53 10.68 0.55
N SER A 368 25.68 10.60 1.88
CA SER A 368 26.46 9.56 2.54
C SER A 368 25.98 8.16 2.15
N LYS A 369 24.65 7.96 2.11
CA LYS A 369 24.07 6.68 1.70
C LYS A 369 24.30 6.37 0.22
N ILE A 370 24.19 7.35 -0.67
CA ILE A 370 24.52 7.19 -2.10
C ILE A 370 25.97 6.77 -2.28
N VAL A 371 26.91 7.45 -1.62
CA VAL A 371 28.34 7.12 -1.68
C VAL A 371 28.60 5.72 -1.15
N THR A 372 28.01 5.38 0.00
CA THR A 372 28.09 4.04 0.60
C THR A 372 27.60 2.96 -0.35
N ASN A 373 26.47 3.19 -1.02
CA ASN A 373 25.92 2.25 -2.00
C ASN A 373 26.85 2.10 -3.22
N LEU A 374 27.35 3.19 -3.78
CA LEU A 374 28.30 3.13 -4.90
C LEU A 374 29.62 2.44 -4.53
N LYS A 375 30.07 2.56 -3.26
CA LYS A 375 31.32 1.97 -2.76
C LYS A 375 31.22 0.47 -2.50
N TYR A 376 30.13 0.03 -1.86
CA TYR A 376 30.00 -1.36 -1.39
C TYR A 376 29.10 -2.23 -2.26
N TRP A 377 28.19 -1.66 -3.06
CA TRP A 377 27.22 -2.39 -3.87
C TRP A 377 27.50 -2.34 -5.38
N GLY A 378 28.73 -2.02 -5.79
CA GLY A 378 29.10 -1.84 -7.20
C GLY A 378 28.85 -3.05 -8.13
N THR A 379 28.64 -4.25 -7.57
CA THR A 379 28.32 -5.47 -8.31
C THR A 379 26.82 -5.80 -8.37
N CYS A 380 25.98 -5.11 -7.59
CA CYS A 380 24.53 -5.33 -7.54
C CYS A 380 23.81 -4.30 -8.42
N GLU A 381 23.50 -4.69 -9.66
CA GLU A 381 22.87 -3.81 -10.65
C GLU A 381 21.56 -3.16 -10.15
N PRO A 382 20.62 -3.86 -9.48
CA PRO A 382 19.39 -3.24 -9.00
C PRO A 382 19.63 -2.09 -8.01
N VAL A 383 20.53 -2.30 -7.03
CA VAL A 383 20.85 -1.30 -6.01
C VAL A 383 21.53 -0.08 -6.64
N ILE A 384 22.47 -0.30 -7.56
CA ILE A 384 23.16 0.79 -8.25
C ILE A 384 22.21 1.58 -9.15
N SER A 385 21.38 0.90 -9.94
CA SER A 385 20.38 1.53 -10.80
C SER A 385 19.43 2.42 -9.99
N ARG A 386 18.88 1.90 -8.88
CA ARG A 386 18.02 2.69 -7.99
C ARG A 386 18.75 3.83 -7.28
N THR A 387 19.99 3.61 -6.86
CA THR A 387 20.83 4.66 -6.24
C THR A 387 21.07 5.82 -7.22
N LEU A 388 21.41 5.51 -8.48
CA LEU A 388 21.62 6.51 -9.52
C LEU A 388 20.33 7.23 -9.90
N GLN A 389 19.20 6.52 -9.95
CA GLN A 389 17.89 7.14 -10.15
C GLN A 389 17.57 8.13 -9.02
N PHE A 390 17.79 7.73 -7.76
CA PHE A 390 17.58 8.61 -6.61
C PHE A 390 18.49 9.84 -6.64
N LEU A 391 19.76 9.69 -7.02
CA LEU A 391 20.69 10.82 -7.22
C LEU A 391 20.20 11.76 -8.33
N ASN A 392 19.70 11.22 -9.44
CA ASN A 392 19.11 12.02 -10.51
C ASN A 392 17.90 12.81 -10.01
N ASP A 393 16.97 12.15 -9.31
CA ASP A 393 15.76 12.79 -8.78
C ASP A 393 16.08 13.90 -7.76
N LEU A 394 17.13 13.73 -6.95
CA LEU A 394 17.66 14.78 -6.07
C LEU A 394 18.21 15.98 -6.85
N SER A 395 18.94 15.71 -7.94
CA SER A 395 19.57 16.74 -8.77
C SER A 395 18.59 17.63 -9.53
N VAL A 396 17.39 17.11 -9.82
CA VAL A 396 16.30 17.87 -10.45
C VAL A 396 15.55 18.73 -9.43
N GLY A 397 15.42 18.27 -8.18
CA GLY A 397 14.67 18.94 -7.12
C GLY A 397 15.42 20.04 -6.36
N TYR A 398 16.76 20.00 -6.34
CA TYR A 398 17.60 21.00 -5.68
C TYR A 398 18.55 21.65 -6.69
N PRO A 399 19.01 22.91 -6.44
CA PRO A 399 20.09 23.48 -7.24
C PRO A 399 21.29 22.53 -7.23
N PHE A 400 21.69 22.03 -8.40
CA PHE A 400 22.78 21.08 -8.59
C PHE A 400 24.08 21.47 -7.84
N ASN A 401 24.29 22.78 -7.63
CA ASN A 401 25.41 23.33 -6.87
C ASN A 401 25.40 22.93 -5.38
N CYS A 402 24.24 22.80 -4.73
CA CYS A 402 24.14 22.32 -3.34
C CYS A 402 24.53 20.83 -3.27
N VAL A 403 24.04 20.03 -4.22
CA VAL A 403 24.40 18.60 -4.31
C VAL A 403 25.91 18.43 -4.55
N LEU A 404 26.50 19.22 -5.45
CA LEU A 404 27.94 19.21 -5.72
C LEU A 404 28.79 19.66 -4.53
N TYR A 405 28.35 20.69 -3.80
CA TYR A 405 29.04 21.16 -2.59
C TYR A 405 29.08 20.05 -1.52
N MET A 406 27.96 19.37 -1.32
CA MET A 406 27.84 18.30 -0.33
C MET A 406 28.65 17.05 -0.71
N ILE A 407 28.74 16.74 -2.02
CA ILE A 407 29.66 15.71 -2.55
C ILE A 407 31.12 16.10 -2.26
N SER A 408 31.46 17.39 -2.34
CA SER A 408 32.83 17.85 -2.07
C SER A 408 33.20 17.75 -0.59
N GLU A 409 32.27 18.04 0.33
CA GLU A 409 32.47 17.87 1.77
C GLU A 409 32.55 16.39 2.18
N THR A 410 31.66 15.53 1.67
CA THR A 410 31.73 14.08 1.92
C THR A 410 33.02 13.46 1.38
N ARG A 411 33.51 13.89 0.20
CA ARG A 411 34.84 13.48 -0.30
C ARG A 411 36.00 13.97 0.54
N GLN A 412 35.85 15.13 1.20
CA GLN A 412 36.87 15.67 2.09
C GLN A 412 36.91 14.87 3.41
N LEU A 413 35.73 14.55 3.96
CA LEU A 413 35.56 13.64 5.10
C LEU A 413 36.07 12.22 4.82
N GLU A 414 35.81 11.64 3.65
CA GLU A 414 36.35 10.33 3.28
C GLU A 414 37.88 10.33 3.20
N ARG A 415 38.49 11.40 2.69
CA ARG A 415 39.96 11.56 2.65
C ARG A 415 40.56 11.77 4.03
N GLU A 416 39.88 12.48 4.93
CA GLU A 416 40.32 12.68 6.31
C GLU A 416 40.22 11.40 7.14
N ILE A 417 39.16 10.61 6.97
CA ILE A 417 39.00 9.29 7.62
C ILE A 417 40.01 8.26 7.08
N GLU A 418 40.29 8.25 5.77
CA GLU A 418 41.37 7.41 5.21
C GLU A 418 42.77 7.81 5.69
N PHE A 419 42.95 9.06 6.13
CA PHE A 419 44.21 9.55 6.68
C PHE A 419 44.39 9.16 8.15
N GLU A 420 43.34 9.20 8.97
CA GLU A 420 43.40 8.78 10.38
C GLU A 420 43.51 7.26 10.58
N LEU A 421 43.00 6.44 9.66
CA LEU A 421 43.17 4.97 9.71
C LEU A 421 44.55 4.48 9.21
N LYS A 422 45.43 5.39 8.76
CA LYS A 422 46.79 5.10 8.29
C LYS A 422 47.89 5.52 9.28
N PHE A 423 47.53 5.96 10.47
CA PHE A 423 48.43 6.16 11.62
C PHE A 423 47.96 5.33 12.80
#